data_AF-A0A737DUA1-F1
#
_entry.id   AF-A0A737DUA1-F1
#
_cell.length_a   1.000
_cell.length_b   1.000
_cell.length_c   1.000
_cell.angle_alpha   90.00
_cell.angle_beta   90.00
_cell.angle_gamma   90.00
#
_symmetry.space_group_name_H-M   'P 1'
#
loop_
_entity.id
_entity.type
_entity.pdbx_description
1 polymer ?
#
loop_
_entity_poly.entity_id
_entity_poly.type
_entity_poly.pdbx_seq_one_letter_code
_entity_poly.pdbx_strand_id
1 'polypeptide(L)'
;DTNEKVDQNTADITTNTNSINQNTTDIATNTTNINNLSDSITTLTDDALLWDAASGAFSANHNGSASKITNLAAGTLAADSTDAVNGSQLF
;
A
#
# COMPACT_ATOMS: atom_id res chain seq x y z
N ASP A 1 -14.78 2.21 -55.09
CA ASP A 1 -13.43 2.67 -54.71
C ASP A 1 -13.39 3.80 -53.69
N THR A 2 -13.53 5.08 -54.06
CA THR A 2 -13.34 6.18 -53.08
C THR A 2 -14.41 6.21 -51.98
N ASN A 3 -15.69 6.08 -52.35
CA ASN A 3 -16.78 6.11 -51.36
C ASN A 3 -16.71 4.91 -50.40
N GLU A 4 -16.40 3.70 -50.90
CA GLU A 4 -16.21 2.51 -50.07
C GLU A 4 -15.04 2.69 -49.07
N LYS A 5 -13.94 3.32 -49.49
CA LYS A 5 -12.82 3.65 -48.59
C LYS A 5 -13.23 4.68 -47.53
N VAL A 6 -14.09 5.65 -47.88
CA VAL A 6 -14.62 6.63 -46.92
C VAL A 6 -15.51 5.93 -45.89
N ASP A 7 -16.40 5.05 -46.34
CA ASP A 7 -17.28 4.28 -45.46
C ASP A 7 -16.47 3.38 -44.50
N GLN A 8 -15.43 2.73 -45.01
CA GLN A 8 -14.50 1.95 -44.16
C GLN A 8 -13.79 2.83 -43.13
N ASN A 9 -13.25 3.98 -43.54
CA ASN A 9 -12.62 4.92 -42.61
C ASN A 9 -13.60 5.40 -41.54
N THR A 10 -14.88 5.63 -41.89
CA THR A 10 -15.91 5.98 -40.91
C THR A 10 -16.12 4.86 -39.88
N ALA A 11 -16.19 3.60 -40.31
CA ALA A 11 -16.33 2.45 -39.42
C ALA A 11 -15.10 2.28 -38.50
N ASP A 12 -13.89 2.46 -39.05
CA ASP A 12 -12.63 2.40 -38.29
C ASP A 12 -12.57 3.52 -37.24
N ILE A 13 -13.00 4.73 -37.59
CA ILE A 13 -13.10 5.86 -36.65
C ILE A 13 -14.08 5.53 -35.52
N THR A 14 -15.26 4.99 -35.82
CA THR A 14 -16.22 4.57 -34.78
C THR A 14 -15.61 3.53 -33.83
N THR A 15 -14.90 2.54 -34.37
CA THR A 15 -14.21 1.52 -33.58
C THR A 15 -13.13 2.13 -32.67
N ASN A 16 -12.34 3.07 -33.21
CA ASN A 16 -11.32 3.80 -32.46
C ASN A 16 -11.96 4.65 -31.36
N THR A 17 -13.07 5.35 -31.64
CA THR A 17 -13.81 6.11 -30.64
C THR A 17 -14.28 5.23 -29.49
N ASN A 18 -14.84 4.05 -29.78
CA ASN A 18 -15.26 3.12 -28.73
C ASN A 18 -14.08 2.62 -27.89
N SER A 19 -12.96 2.30 -28.52
CA SER A 19 -11.74 1.86 -27.82
C SER A 19 -11.16 2.96 -26.93
N ILE A 20 -11.16 4.22 -27.41
CA ILE A 20 -10.70 5.39 -26.64
C ILE A 20 -11.62 5.64 -25.44
N ASN A 21 -12.95 5.49 -25.61
CA ASN A 21 -13.90 5.63 -24.51
C ASN A 21 -13.67 4.54 -23.45
N GLN A 22 -13.46 3.28 -23.85
CA GLN A 22 -13.14 2.21 -22.90
C GLN A 22 -11.82 2.49 -22.16
N ASN A 23 -10.76 2.87 -22.89
CA ASN A 23 -9.49 3.25 -22.28
C ASN A 23 -9.66 4.39 -21.28
N THR A 24 -10.54 5.36 -21.56
CA THR A 24 -10.82 6.48 -20.66
C THR A 24 -11.46 5.98 -19.35
N THR A 25 -12.42 5.05 -19.43
CA THR A 25 -13.00 4.39 -18.26
C THR A 25 -11.96 3.59 -17.48
N ASP A 26 -11.14 2.78 -18.16
CA ASP A 26 -10.11 1.95 -17.52
C ASP A 26 -9.06 2.80 -16.79
N ILE A 27 -8.65 3.94 -17.39
CA ILE A 27 -7.74 4.90 -16.77
C ILE A 27 -8.37 5.53 -15.53
N ALA A 28 -9.66 5.87 -15.57
CA ALA A 28 -10.36 6.40 -14.40
C ALA A 28 -10.41 5.38 -13.27
N THR A 29 -10.69 4.11 -13.57
CA THR A 29 -10.63 3.01 -12.59
C THR A 29 -9.24 2.81 -12.02
N ASN A 30 -8.20 2.81 -12.86
CA ASN A 30 -6.82 2.71 -12.41
C ASN A 30 -6.42 3.87 -11.50
N THR A 31 -6.89 5.09 -11.80
CA THR A 31 -6.68 6.26 -10.96
C THR A 31 -7.28 6.07 -9.56
N THR A 32 -8.52 5.58 -9.48
CA THR A 32 -9.15 5.25 -8.18
C THR A 32 -8.37 4.17 -7.43
N ASN A 33 -7.93 3.11 -8.10
CA ASN A 33 -7.16 2.05 -7.47
C ASN A 33 -5.82 2.55 -6.92
N ILE A 34 -5.12 3.42 -7.66
CA ILE A 34 -3.87 4.03 -7.21
C ILE A 34 -4.09 4.88 -5.97
N ASN A 35 -5.17 5.67 -5.91
CA ASN A 35 -5.49 6.47 -4.73
C ASN A 35 -5.74 5.57 -3.51
N ASN A 36 -6.53 4.50 -3.66
CA ASN A 36 -6.79 3.55 -2.58
C ASN A 36 -5.51 2.86 -2.06
N LEU A 37 -4.58 2.54 -2.98
CA LEU A 37 -3.28 1.98 -2.62
C LEU A 37 -2.41 3.02 -1.88
N SER A 38 -2.45 4.28 -2.32
CA SER A 38 -1.75 5.38 -1.64
C SER A 38 -2.26 5.56 -0.21
N ASP A 39 -3.58 5.56 0.00
CA ASP A 39 -4.19 5.68 1.32
C ASP A 39 -3.79 4.50 2.23
N SER A 40 -3.81 3.28 1.67
CA SER A 40 -3.39 2.07 2.40
C SER A 40 -1.91 2.13 2.80
N ILE A 41 -1.05 2.66 1.93
CA ILE A 41 0.38 2.87 2.23
C ILE A 41 0.53 3.90 3.35
N THR A 42 -0.19 5.02 3.32
CA THR A 42 -0.17 6.01 4.39
C THR A 42 -0.59 5.42 5.73
N THR A 43 -1.66 4.63 5.76
CA THR A 43 -2.07 3.92 6.99
C THR A 43 -0.98 2.97 7.49
N LEU A 44 -0.33 2.21 6.60
CA LEU A 44 0.79 1.35 7.00
C LEU A 44 1.96 2.15 7.55
N THR A 45 2.27 3.32 6.98
CA THR A 45 3.37 4.16 7.48
C THR A 45 3.06 4.83 8.81
N ASP A 46 1.79 5.07 9.11
CA ASP A 46 1.37 5.69 10.38
C ASP A 46 1.25 4.67 11.52
N ASP A 47 0.82 3.44 11.24
CA ASP A 47 0.48 2.45 12.27
C ASP A 47 1.55 1.37 12.50
N ALA A 48 2.49 1.16 11.57
CA ALA A 48 3.53 0.14 11.73
C ALA A 48 4.63 0.55 12.74
N LEU A 49 5.25 -0.46 13.36
CA LEU A 49 6.48 -0.27 14.15
C LEU A 49 7.68 -0.09 13.20
N LEU A 50 7.95 1.16 12.83
CA LEU A 50 8.97 1.51 11.83
C LEU A 50 10.35 1.76 12.42
N TRP A 51 11.37 1.59 11.58
CA TRP A 51 12.74 1.97 11.91
C TRP A 51 12.88 3.50 11.96
N ASP A 52 13.33 4.01 13.10
CA ASP A 52 13.73 5.39 13.27
C ASP A 52 15.24 5.51 13.10
N ALA A 53 15.67 6.07 11.97
CA ALA A 53 17.07 6.23 11.63
C ALA A 53 17.81 7.19 12.58
N ALA A 54 17.12 8.16 13.19
CA ALA A 54 17.74 9.09 14.13
C ALA A 54 18.06 8.39 15.45
N SER A 55 17.16 7.49 15.90
CA SER A 55 17.35 6.68 17.10
C SER A 55 18.20 5.43 16.85
N GLY A 56 18.37 5.01 15.59
CA GLY A 56 19.06 3.77 15.24
C GLY A 56 18.34 2.53 15.79
N ALA A 57 17.01 2.56 15.88
CA ALA A 57 16.18 1.51 16.46
C ALA A 57 14.77 1.52 15.86
N PHE A 58 14.01 0.44 16.05
CA PHE A 58 12.56 0.48 15.83
C PHE A 58 11.89 1.34 16.91
N SER A 59 10.96 2.20 16.49
CA SER A 59 10.25 3.11 17.40
C SER A 59 8.87 2.58 17.73
N ALA A 60 8.59 2.44 19.03
CA ALA A 60 7.24 2.21 19.54
C ALA A 60 6.47 3.53 19.77
N ASN A 61 6.93 4.65 19.18
CA ASN A 61 6.18 5.89 19.19
C ASN A 61 4.99 5.77 18.23
N HIS A 62 3.78 6.01 18.73
CA HIS A 62 2.58 6.17 17.90
C HIS A 62 1.94 7.50 18.28
N ASN A 63 1.70 8.37 17.30
CA ASN A 63 1.12 9.71 17.50
C ASN A 63 1.83 10.57 18.57
N GLY A 64 3.17 10.53 18.60
CA GLY A 64 3.99 11.34 19.49
C GLY A 64 4.16 10.78 20.90
N SER A 65 3.64 9.59 21.19
CA SER A 65 3.69 8.97 22.51
C SER A 65 4.32 7.59 22.47
N ALA A 66 5.15 7.27 23.47
CA ALA A 66 5.63 5.91 23.68
C ALA A 66 4.45 4.97 23.93
N SER A 67 4.35 3.91 23.14
CA SER A 67 3.22 2.97 23.16
C SER A 67 3.63 1.57 23.62
N LYS A 68 2.64 0.78 24.05
CA LYS A 68 2.84 -0.61 24.47
C LYS A 68 2.94 -1.53 23.27
N ILE A 69 3.82 -2.52 23.35
CA ILE A 69 3.78 -3.72 22.52
C ILE A 69 3.13 -4.82 23.35
N THR A 70 2.04 -5.40 22.85
CA THR A 70 1.27 -6.45 23.54
C THR A 70 1.18 -7.71 22.71
N ASN A 71 0.63 -8.78 23.27
CA ASN A 71 0.56 -10.12 22.68
C ASN A 71 1.96 -10.69 22.35
N LEU A 72 2.97 -10.26 23.11
CA LEU A 72 4.32 -10.78 23.02
C LEU A 72 4.40 -12.09 23.81
N ALA A 73 4.70 -13.19 23.12
CA ALA A 73 5.00 -14.47 23.77
C ALA A 73 6.23 -14.33 24.70
N ALA A 74 6.30 -15.15 25.75
CA ALA A 74 7.44 -15.12 26.65
C ALA A 74 8.73 -15.52 25.90
N GLY A 75 9.76 -14.70 26.00
CA GLY A 75 11.06 -14.94 25.37
C GLY A 75 11.88 -16.00 26.11
N THR A 76 12.84 -16.62 25.43
CA THR A 76 13.72 -17.61 26.08
C THR A 76 14.70 -16.94 27.05
N LEU A 77 14.84 -17.49 28.26
CA LEU A 77 15.83 -17.04 29.24
C LEU A 77 17.12 -17.87 29.12
N ALA A 78 18.05 -17.40 28.30
CA ALA A 78 19.37 -18.00 28.09
C ALA A 78 20.43 -16.91 27.92
N ALA A 79 21.72 -17.25 28.10
CA ALA A 79 22.81 -16.27 28.13
C ALA A 79 23.00 -15.50 26.81
N ASP A 80 22.61 -16.10 25.69
CA ASP A 80 22.76 -15.58 24.32
C ASP A 80 21.41 -15.25 23.65
N SER A 81 20.31 -15.26 24.41
CA SER A 81 18.97 -14.99 23.87
C SER A 81 18.84 -13.54 23.41
N THR A 82 18.19 -13.35 22.25
CA THR A 82 17.79 -12.04 21.70
C THR A 82 16.28 -11.86 21.68
N ASP A 83 15.54 -12.77 22.32
CA ASP A 83 14.08 -12.68 22.41
C ASP A 83 13.68 -11.51 23.31
N ALA A 84 12.67 -10.75 22.90
CA ALA A 84 12.04 -9.79 23.80
C ALA A 84 11.32 -10.54 24.95
N VAL A 85 11.47 -10.06 26.18
CA VAL A 85 10.75 -10.60 27.35
C VAL A 85 9.44 -9.85 27.57
N ASN A 86 8.43 -10.54 28.10
CA ASN A 86 7.14 -9.91 28.42
C ASN A 86 6.96 -9.68 29.94
N GLY A 87 5.86 -9.03 30.32
CA GLY A 87 5.59 -8.67 31.71
C GLY A 87 5.50 -9.84 32.69
N SER A 88 5.06 -11.03 32.25
CA SER A 88 4.93 -12.23 33.10
C SER A 88 6.27 -12.88 33.47
N GLN A 89 7.35 -12.48 32.80
CA GLN A 89 8.70 -12.96 33.10
C GLN A 89 9.43 -12.05 34.09
N LEU A 90 8.93 -10.82 34.27
CA LEU A 90 9.52 -9.84 35.16
C LEU A 90 8.91 -9.91 36.58
N PHE A 91 7.63 -10.29 36.69
CA PHE A 91 6.86 -10.39 37.93
C PHE A 91 6.00 -11.66 37.94
#